data_AF-B5I5N6-F1
#
_entry.id   AF-B5I5N6-F1
#
_cell.length_a   1.000
_cell.length_b   1.000
_cell.length_c   1.000
_cell.angle_alpha   90.00
_cell.angle_beta   90.00
_cell.angle_gamma   90.00
#
_symmetry.space_group_name_H-M   'P 1'
#
loop_
_entity.id
_entity.type
_entity.pdbx_description
1 polymer ?
#
loop_
_entity_poly.entity_id
_entity_poly.type
_entity_poly.pdbx_seq_one_letter_code
_entity_poly.pdbx_strand_id
1 'polypeptide(L)'
;MRDDFRAEIREFLGTRRARVTPEQAGLPTYGGERRRVTGLRREEVALLAGISSEYYTRLERGNATGVSESVIEGIAQALQLDEAERIHLLDLLRGAGTTRPPRRRPAQQRVRPAVQRVLDSMAGTPAFILSGRGDILAANHLGRALFSPVYADPVRPPNNARFVFLSPHATEFFRHWDEVANDTVAMLRAEAGRDLYDRRLTDLIGELSTRSEEFRRRWAAHNVRMHTTGVKLLHHPVVGDLDLPFETFPLPDGPSQFLLTYTAEPDSPSQDALNLLASWAATDDGIERSAPANDSQPADSGETPD
;
A
#
# COMPACT_ATOMS: atom_id res chain seq x y z
N MET A 1 7.10 -22.03 -22.86
CA MET A 1 6.26 -21.20 -21.96
C MET A 1 6.41 -19.70 -22.26
N ARG A 2 7.57 -19.04 -22.06
CA ARG A 2 7.73 -17.61 -22.41
C ARG A 2 7.59 -17.28 -23.91
N ASP A 3 8.08 -18.14 -24.80
CA ASP A 3 7.97 -17.92 -26.24
C ASP A 3 6.54 -18.18 -26.78
N ASP A 4 5.72 -18.92 -26.04
CA ASP A 4 4.30 -19.17 -26.34
C ASP A 4 3.50 -17.88 -26.19
N PHE A 5 3.63 -17.22 -25.04
CA PHE A 5 2.97 -15.94 -24.77
C PHE A 5 3.38 -14.82 -25.74
N ARG A 6 4.61 -14.85 -26.26
CA ARG A 6 5.05 -13.86 -27.27
C ARG A 6 4.33 -14.04 -28.60
N ALA A 7 4.05 -15.29 -28.98
CA ALA A 7 3.27 -15.61 -30.16
C ALA A 7 1.80 -15.23 -29.94
N GLU A 8 1.24 -15.56 -28.78
CA GLU A 8 -0.14 -15.24 -28.40
C GLU A 8 -0.41 -13.72 -28.34
N ILE A 9 0.50 -12.92 -27.76
CA ILE A 9 0.38 -11.44 -27.76
C ILE A 9 0.37 -10.89 -29.20
N ARG A 10 1.25 -11.43 -30.05
CA ARG A 10 1.35 -10.99 -31.44
C ARG A 10 0.08 -11.29 -32.21
N GLU A 11 -0.44 -12.49 -32.05
CA GLU A 11 -1.68 -12.93 -32.68
C GLU A 11 -2.88 -12.13 -32.18
N PHE A 12 -2.99 -11.95 -30.87
CA PHE A 12 -4.08 -11.20 -30.24
C PHE A 12 -4.10 -9.74 -30.73
N LEU A 13 -2.99 -9.00 -30.56
CA LEU A 13 -2.93 -7.59 -30.96
C LEU A 13 -3.08 -7.42 -32.48
N GLY A 14 -2.52 -8.32 -33.28
CA GLY A 14 -2.69 -8.32 -34.74
C GLY A 14 -4.14 -8.47 -35.17
N THR A 15 -4.88 -9.40 -34.54
CA THR A 15 -6.28 -9.68 -34.85
C THR A 15 -7.19 -8.53 -34.43
N ARG A 16 -6.99 -7.95 -33.23
CA ARG A 16 -7.79 -6.80 -32.75
C ARG A 16 -7.54 -5.55 -33.58
N ARG A 17 -6.28 -5.31 -33.99
CA ARG A 17 -5.92 -4.21 -34.89
C ARG A 17 -6.55 -4.35 -36.28
N ALA A 18 -6.65 -5.56 -36.81
CA ALA A 18 -7.28 -5.80 -38.11
C ALA A 18 -8.81 -5.60 -38.09
N ARG A 19 -9.45 -5.73 -36.92
CA ARG A 19 -10.90 -5.60 -36.73
C ARG A 19 -11.40 -4.15 -36.75
N VAL A 20 -10.62 -3.22 -36.20
CA VAL A 20 -11.03 -1.80 -36.07
C VAL A 20 -10.67 -1.04 -37.34
N THR A 21 -11.65 -0.35 -37.92
CA THR A 21 -11.44 0.56 -39.06
C THR A 21 -11.04 1.96 -38.57
N PRO A 22 -10.30 2.74 -39.37
CA PRO A 22 -9.98 4.13 -39.06
C PRO A 22 -11.21 4.96 -38.74
N GLU A 23 -12.28 4.77 -39.50
CA GLU A 23 -13.53 5.49 -39.35
C GLU A 23 -14.18 5.18 -38.00
N GLN A 24 -14.19 3.91 -37.57
CA GLN A 24 -14.66 3.51 -36.24
C GLN A 24 -13.81 4.11 -35.11
N ALA A 25 -12.51 4.31 -35.34
CA ALA A 25 -11.59 4.91 -34.38
C ALA A 25 -11.56 6.45 -34.44
N GLY A 26 -12.40 7.08 -35.27
CA GLY A 26 -12.48 8.54 -35.40
C GLY A 26 -11.31 9.17 -36.16
N LEU A 27 -10.56 8.40 -36.95
CA LEU A 27 -9.44 8.88 -37.75
C LEU A 27 -9.88 9.26 -39.18
N PRO A 28 -9.42 10.40 -39.72
CA PRO A 28 -9.72 10.78 -41.09
C PRO A 28 -8.98 9.89 -42.09
N THR A 29 -9.70 9.39 -43.09
CA THR A 29 -9.17 8.46 -44.11
C THR A 29 -8.34 9.19 -45.16
N TYR A 30 -7.15 9.70 -44.78
CA TYR A 30 -6.21 10.27 -45.75
C TYR A 30 -5.49 9.16 -46.52
N GLY A 31 -5.82 8.99 -47.81
CA GLY A 31 -5.08 8.13 -48.75
C GLY A 31 -5.84 6.95 -49.37
N GLY A 32 -7.07 7.18 -49.82
CA GLY A 32 -8.02 6.18 -50.35
C GLY A 32 -7.55 5.27 -51.50
N GLU A 33 -6.40 5.51 -52.14
CA GLU A 33 -5.92 4.70 -53.29
C GLU A 33 -4.64 3.88 -53.02
N ARG A 34 -3.97 4.03 -51.87
CA ARG A 34 -2.71 3.29 -51.55
C ARG A 34 -2.73 2.54 -50.23
N ARG A 35 -3.88 2.45 -49.56
CA ARG A 35 -4.04 1.77 -48.27
C ARG A 35 -4.09 0.24 -48.49
N ARG A 36 -3.05 -0.47 -48.04
CA ARG A 36 -2.91 -1.94 -48.18
C ARG A 36 -3.58 -2.76 -47.07
N VAL A 37 -4.15 -2.13 -46.03
CA VAL A 37 -4.70 -2.81 -44.85
C VAL A 37 -6.06 -2.21 -44.48
N THR A 38 -7.07 -3.06 -44.30
CA THR A 38 -8.45 -2.69 -43.96
C THR A 38 -8.60 -2.17 -42.53
N GLY A 39 -7.86 -2.76 -41.57
CA GLY A 39 -7.85 -2.30 -40.18
C GLY A 39 -6.88 -1.15 -39.90
N LEU A 40 -6.71 -0.83 -38.62
CA LEU A 40 -5.78 0.20 -38.16
C LEU A 40 -4.33 -0.17 -38.51
N ARG A 41 -3.54 0.82 -38.88
CA ARG A 41 -2.09 0.70 -39.01
C ARG A 41 -1.42 0.78 -37.64
N ARG A 42 -0.19 0.30 -37.54
CA ARG A 42 0.59 0.39 -36.29
C ARG A 42 0.77 1.84 -35.85
N GLU A 43 1.04 2.74 -36.78
CA GLU A 43 1.14 4.17 -36.50
C GLU A 43 -0.18 4.77 -36.00
N GLU A 44 -1.33 4.31 -36.49
CA GLU A 44 -2.65 4.81 -36.11
C GLU A 44 -3.03 4.34 -34.69
N VAL A 45 -2.77 3.08 -34.35
CA VAL A 45 -2.98 2.58 -32.98
C VAL A 45 -2.05 3.31 -31.99
N ALA A 46 -0.79 3.52 -32.36
CA ALA A 46 0.16 4.23 -31.51
C ALA A 46 -0.28 5.67 -31.24
N LEU A 47 -0.77 6.36 -32.27
CA LEU A 47 -1.33 7.71 -32.15
C LEU A 47 -2.51 7.75 -31.18
N LEU A 48 -3.48 6.85 -31.35
CA LEU A 48 -4.68 6.78 -30.50
C LEU A 48 -4.35 6.41 -29.06
N ALA A 49 -3.36 5.53 -28.84
CA ALA A 49 -2.91 5.11 -27.53
C ALA A 49 -1.91 6.09 -26.86
N GLY A 50 -1.53 7.18 -27.53
CA GLY A 50 -0.59 8.17 -26.99
C GLY A 50 0.85 7.65 -26.82
N ILE A 51 1.29 6.70 -27.65
CA ILE A 51 2.61 6.07 -27.60
C ILE A 51 3.35 6.19 -28.94
N SER A 52 4.66 5.90 -28.95
CA SER A 52 5.41 5.90 -30.21
C SER A 52 5.12 4.66 -31.08
N SER A 53 5.12 4.83 -32.40
CA SER A 53 4.87 3.73 -33.37
C SER A 53 5.89 2.59 -33.23
N GLU A 54 7.15 2.90 -32.93
CA GLU A 54 8.18 1.89 -32.66
C GLU A 54 7.90 1.12 -31.36
N TYR A 55 7.35 1.79 -30.34
CA TYR A 55 6.98 1.13 -29.08
C TYR A 55 5.82 0.15 -29.29
N TYR A 56 4.76 0.57 -29.99
CA TYR A 56 3.65 -0.31 -30.34
C TYR A 56 4.09 -1.50 -31.22
N THR A 57 4.96 -1.24 -32.20
CA THR A 57 5.48 -2.30 -33.08
C THR A 57 6.29 -3.35 -32.32
N ARG A 58 7.05 -2.96 -31.29
CA ARG A 58 7.76 -3.92 -30.40
C ARG A 58 6.78 -4.72 -29.56
N LEU A 59 5.75 -4.06 -29.03
CA LEU A 59 4.70 -4.70 -28.24
C LEU A 59 3.94 -5.76 -29.06
N GLU A 60 3.46 -5.40 -30.26
CA GLU A 60 2.76 -6.33 -31.16
C GLU A 60 3.69 -7.47 -31.63
N ARG A 61 5.01 -7.30 -31.63
CA ARG A 61 5.94 -8.40 -31.93
C ARG A 61 6.16 -9.36 -30.76
N GLY A 62 5.50 -9.14 -29.63
CA GLY A 62 5.64 -9.93 -28.41
C GLY A 62 6.77 -9.46 -27.49
N ASN A 63 7.47 -8.37 -27.83
CA ASN A 63 8.47 -7.77 -26.95
C ASN A 63 7.80 -6.74 -26.03
N ALA A 64 6.93 -7.24 -25.16
CA ALA A 64 6.23 -6.47 -24.15
C ALA A 64 7.09 -6.41 -22.88
N THR A 65 8.02 -5.46 -22.78
CA THR A 65 8.82 -5.24 -21.56
C THR A 65 8.50 -3.86 -20.97
N GLY A 66 8.17 -3.80 -19.67
CA GLY A 66 7.92 -2.55 -18.95
C GLY A 66 6.71 -1.73 -19.46
N VAL A 67 5.61 -2.39 -19.82
CA VAL A 67 4.38 -1.72 -20.26
C VAL A 67 3.62 -1.21 -19.04
N SER A 68 3.35 0.09 -18.97
CA SER A 68 2.55 0.68 -17.89
C SER A 68 1.07 0.41 -18.10
N GLU A 69 0.31 0.40 -17.00
CA GLU A 69 -1.15 0.25 -17.03
C GLU A 69 -1.83 1.33 -17.90
N SER A 70 -1.32 2.56 -17.88
CA SER A 70 -1.78 3.64 -18.76
C SER A 70 -1.61 3.33 -20.25
N VAL A 71 -0.56 2.60 -20.63
CA VAL A 71 -0.32 2.20 -22.03
C VAL A 71 -1.26 1.06 -22.42
N ILE A 72 -1.53 0.11 -21.51
CA ILE A 72 -2.49 -0.97 -21.75
C ILE A 72 -3.89 -0.39 -21.93
N GLU A 73 -4.27 0.58 -21.10
CA GLU A 73 -5.55 1.27 -21.19
C GLU A 73 -5.69 2.05 -22.50
N GLY A 74 -4.66 2.81 -22.90
CA GLY A 74 -4.64 3.51 -24.18
C GLY A 74 -4.76 2.56 -25.38
N ILE A 75 -4.15 1.37 -25.31
CA ILE A 75 -4.27 0.35 -26.36
C ILE A 75 -5.65 -0.30 -26.35
N ALA A 76 -6.23 -0.58 -25.18
CA ALA A 76 -7.58 -1.13 -25.06
C ALA A 76 -8.62 -0.17 -25.65
N GLN A 77 -8.48 1.13 -25.39
CA GLN A 77 -9.33 2.17 -25.97
C GLN A 77 -9.12 2.31 -27.48
N ALA A 78 -7.86 2.37 -27.94
CA ALA A 78 -7.54 2.48 -29.37
C ALA A 78 -8.05 1.29 -30.20
N LEU A 79 -8.04 0.09 -29.62
CA LEU A 79 -8.50 -1.15 -30.26
C LEU A 79 -9.96 -1.49 -29.94
N GLN A 80 -10.66 -0.62 -29.20
CA GLN A 80 -12.05 -0.80 -28.78
C GLN A 80 -12.29 -2.21 -28.20
N LEU A 81 -11.42 -2.62 -27.28
CA LEU A 81 -11.52 -3.92 -26.63
C LEU A 81 -12.72 -3.92 -25.68
N ASP A 82 -13.46 -5.02 -25.69
CA ASP A 82 -14.45 -5.27 -24.64
C ASP A 82 -13.78 -5.71 -23.33
N GLU A 83 -14.57 -5.83 -22.26
CA GLU A 83 -14.04 -6.15 -20.94
C GLU A 83 -13.34 -7.53 -20.89
N ALA A 84 -13.86 -8.53 -21.63
CA ALA A 84 -13.26 -9.85 -21.68
C ALA A 84 -11.93 -9.84 -22.44
N GLU A 85 -11.86 -9.10 -23.54
CA GLU A 85 -10.66 -8.89 -24.35
C GLU A 85 -9.58 -8.12 -23.58
N ARG A 86 -9.98 -7.15 -22.75
CA ARG A 86 -9.09 -6.39 -21.87
C ARG A 86 -8.47 -7.27 -20.79
N ILE A 87 -9.27 -8.10 -20.13
CA ILE A 87 -8.80 -9.09 -19.14
C ILE A 87 -7.81 -10.06 -19.80
N HIS A 88 -8.14 -10.57 -20.99
CA HIS A 88 -7.27 -11.50 -21.70
C HIS A 88 -5.93 -10.88 -22.11
N LEU A 89 -5.92 -9.63 -22.60
CA LEU A 89 -4.68 -8.90 -22.92
C LEU A 89 -3.77 -8.75 -21.69
N LEU A 90 -4.36 -8.43 -20.53
CA LEU A 90 -3.62 -8.32 -19.28
C LEU A 90 -2.95 -9.65 -18.92
N ASP A 91 -3.69 -10.76 -19.01
CA ASP A 91 -3.16 -12.08 -18.68
C ASP A 91 -2.03 -12.52 -19.63
N LEU A 92 -2.14 -12.24 -20.93
CA LEU A 92 -1.08 -12.47 -21.91
C LEU A 92 0.20 -11.67 -21.59
N LEU A 93 0.07 -10.38 -21.28
CA LEU A 93 1.20 -9.50 -20.93
C LEU A 93 1.86 -9.88 -19.59
N ARG A 94 1.09 -10.46 -18.67
CA ARG A 94 1.59 -11.02 -17.39
C ARG A 94 2.34 -12.32 -17.62
N GLY A 95 1.82 -13.22 -18.46
CA GLY A 95 2.46 -14.51 -18.81
C GLY A 95 3.77 -14.36 -19.59
N ALA A 96 3.86 -13.37 -20.49
CA ALA A 96 5.05 -13.12 -21.31
C ALA A 96 6.28 -12.60 -20.54
N GLY A 97 6.15 -12.31 -19.25
CA GLY A 97 7.26 -11.82 -18.44
C GLY A 97 7.68 -10.42 -18.85
N THR A 98 6.71 -9.49 -18.96
CA THR A 98 7.00 -8.06 -18.84
C THR A 98 7.94 -7.88 -17.66
N THR A 99 9.17 -7.47 -17.95
CA THR A 99 10.20 -7.24 -16.95
C THR A 99 9.71 -6.16 -16.01
N ARG A 100 9.22 -6.61 -14.86
CA ARG A 100 9.39 -6.00 -13.55
C ARG A 100 10.69 -5.16 -13.62
N PRO A 101 10.70 -3.85 -13.32
CA PRO A 101 11.98 -3.25 -12.91
C PRO A 101 12.55 -4.20 -11.86
N PRO A 102 13.85 -4.55 -11.90
CA PRO A 102 14.42 -5.49 -10.95
C PRO A 102 13.92 -5.03 -9.61
N ARG A 103 13.12 -5.87 -8.95
CA ARG A 103 12.52 -5.52 -7.68
C ARG A 103 13.74 -5.44 -6.80
N ARG A 104 14.31 -4.24 -6.68
CA ARG A 104 15.22 -3.87 -5.61
C ARG A 104 14.54 -4.51 -4.42
N ARG A 105 15.24 -5.44 -3.74
CA ARG A 105 14.81 -5.95 -2.41
C ARG A 105 14.02 -4.82 -1.80
N PRO A 106 12.70 -4.97 -1.53
CA PRO A 106 11.87 -3.83 -1.19
C PRO A 106 12.68 -3.07 -0.18
N ALA A 107 13.17 -1.88 -0.58
CA ALA A 107 13.88 -1.04 0.36
C ALA A 107 12.88 -0.99 1.49
N GLN A 108 13.29 -1.41 2.70
CA GLN A 108 12.46 -1.23 3.89
C GLN A 108 11.77 0.11 3.69
N GLN A 109 10.43 0.16 3.66
CA GLN A 109 9.69 1.38 3.34
C GLN A 109 10.15 2.40 4.38
N ARG A 110 11.18 3.16 4.02
CA ARG A 110 12.01 3.92 4.93
C ARG A 110 11.47 5.31 4.82
N VAL A 111 10.94 5.79 5.92
CA VAL A 111 10.48 7.16 6.04
C VAL A 111 11.66 8.08 5.77
N ARG A 112 11.46 9.05 4.87
CA ARG A 112 12.52 10.01 4.52
C ARG A 112 12.92 10.77 5.80
N PRO A 113 14.22 11.07 6.03
CA PRO A 113 14.64 11.78 7.24
C PRO A 113 13.93 13.12 7.48
N ALA A 114 13.54 13.82 6.40
CA ALA A 114 12.74 15.05 6.51
C ALA A 114 11.34 14.80 7.07
N VAL A 115 10.67 13.71 6.67
CA VAL A 115 9.35 13.33 7.19
C VAL A 115 9.47 12.93 8.67
N GLN A 116 10.53 12.22 9.05
CA GLN A 116 10.79 11.92 10.46
C GLN A 116 10.95 13.20 11.30
N ARG A 117 11.72 14.19 10.82
CA ARG A 117 11.86 15.48 11.52
C ARG A 117 10.53 16.22 11.67
N VAL A 118 9.63 16.11 10.68
CA VAL A 118 8.29 16.67 10.78
C VAL A 118 7.50 15.96 11.88
N LEU A 119 7.49 14.62 11.90
CA LEU A 119 6.85 13.85 12.98
C LEU A 119 7.37 14.26 14.36
N ASP A 120 8.70 14.34 14.50
CA ASP A 120 9.35 14.66 15.77
C ASP A 120 9.03 16.09 16.25
N SER A 121 8.70 17.01 15.33
CA SER A 121 8.29 18.38 15.68
C SER A 121 6.85 18.48 16.24
N MET A 122 6.03 17.43 16.06
CA MET A 122 4.62 17.40 16.49
C MET A 122 4.50 16.93 17.95
N ALA A 123 5.01 17.71 18.90
CA ALA A 123 5.10 17.28 20.31
C ALA A 123 3.74 17.05 20.99
N GLY A 124 2.72 17.85 20.67
CA GLY A 124 1.37 17.77 21.28
C GLY A 124 0.35 16.98 20.47
N THR A 125 0.76 16.34 19.37
CA THR A 125 -0.15 15.68 18.43
C THR A 125 0.37 14.28 18.11
N PRO A 126 -0.29 13.20 18.56
CA PRO A 126 0.07 11.85 18.18
C PRO A 126 0.05 11.69 16.65
N ALA A 127 1.17 11.23 16.09
CA ALA A 127 1.32 11.14 14.64
C ALA A 127 2.18 9.94 14.21
N PHE A 128 1.79 9.30 13.11
CA PHE A 128 2.56 8.19 12.54
C PHE A 128 2.38 8.04 11.03
N ILE A 129 3.34 7.39 10.40
CA ILE A 129 3.33 7.04 8.98
C ILE A 129 2.91 5.59 8.84
N LEU A 130 1.82 5.36 8.12
CA LEU A 130 1.34 4.03 7.76
C LEU A 130 1.67 3.68 6.32
N SER A 131 1.84 2.38 6.07
CA SER A 131 1.69 1.80 4.73
C SER A 131 0.22 1.48 4.43
N GLY A 132 -0.14 1.31 3.16
CA GLY A 132 -1.46 0.85 2.72
C GLY A 132 -1.86 -0.53 3.24
N ARG A 133 -0.90 -1.29 3.79
CA ARG A 133 -1.13 -2.59 4.45
C ARG A 133 -1.29 -2.47 5.98
N GLY A 134 -1.28 -1.24 6.51
CA GLY A 134 -1.35 -0.98 7.94
C GLY A 134 -0.03 -1.15 8.69
N ASP A 135 1.12 -1.23 8.02
CA ASP A 135 2.42 -1.24 8.70
C ASP A 135 2.71 0.15 9.27
N ILE A 136 3.05 0.26 10.55
CA ILE A 136 3.54 1.51 11.14
C ILE A 136 5.03 1.65 10.80
N LEU A 137 5.33 2.56 9.87
CA LEU A 137 6.67 2.78 9.33
C LEU A 137 7.50 3.74 10.18
N ALA A 138 6.84 4.75 10.76
CA ALA A 138 7.41 5.69 11.72
C ALA A 138 6.31 6.26 12.60
N ALA A 139 6.67 6.73 13.78
CA ALA A 139 5.78 7.43 14.70
C ALA A 139 6.60 8.42 15.53
N ASN A 140 5.99 9.55 15.89
CA ASN A 140 6.55 10.42 16.92
C ASN A 140 6.39 9.78 18.32
N HIS A 141 7.00 10.39 19.33
CA HIS A 141 7.00 9.84 20.70
C HIS A 141 5.58 9.61 21.22
N LEU A 142 4.73 10.63 21.10
CA LEU A 142 3.35 10.56 21.56
C LEU A 142 2.49 9.57 20.75
N GLY A 143 2.75 9.42 19.45
CA GLY A 143 2.10 8.41 18.60
C GLY A 143 2.45 6.99 19.01
N ARG A 144 3.72 6.74 19.40
CA ARG A 144 4.13 5.43 19.96
C ARG A 144 3.46 5.16 21.30
N ALA A 145 3.40 6.17 22.17
CA ALA A 145 2.73 6.05 23.45
C ALA A 145 1.24 5.72 23.26
N LEU A 146 0.53 6.48 22.40
CA LEU A 146 -0.89 6.30 22.13
C LEU A 146 -1.23 4.92 21.57
N PHE A 147 -0.40 4.40 20.67
CA PHE A 147 -0.59 3.08 20.06
C PHE A 147 0.29 2.01 20.71
N SER A 148 0.73 2.21 21.97
CA SER A 148 1.60 1.28 22.69
C SER A 148 1.11 -0.18 22.69
N PRO A 149 -0.21 -0.49 22.74
CA PRO A 149 -0.68 -1.87 22.62
C PRO A 149 -0.34 -2.54 21.28
N VAL A 150 -0.22 -1.76 20.19
CA VAL A 150 0.20 -2.26 18.87
C VAL A 150 1.69 -2.59 18.84
N TYR A 151 2.49 -1.87 19.62
CA TYR A 151 3.94 -2.10 19.73
C TYR A 151 4.31 -3.26 20.67
N ALA A 152 3.36 -3.72 21.50
CA ALA A 152 3.54 -4.83 22.43
C ALA A 152 3.76 -6.18 21.71
N ASP A 153 3.22 -6.37 20.52
CA ASP A 153 3.55 -7.52 19.67
C ASP A 153 5.02 -7.42 19.22
N PRO A 154 5.89 -8.43 19.41
CA PRO A 154 7.29 -8.38 18.99
C PRO A 154 7.48 -8.39 17.46
N VAL A 155 6.45 -8.74 16.67
CA VAL A 155 6.53 -8.74 15.20
C VAL A 155 6.81 -7.33 14.70
N ARG A 156 7.74 -7.22 13.74
CA ARG A 156 8.15 -5.94 13.14
C ARG A 156 8.02 -5.97 11.61
N PRO A 157 7.57 -4.87 10.98
CA PRO A 157 7.06 -3.64 11.62
C PRO A 157 5.74 -3.90 12.37
N PRO A 158 5.41 -3.10 13.41
CA PRO A 158 4.09 -3.15 14.03
C PRO A 158 3.03 -2.95 12.96
N ASN A 159 1.95 -3.73 13.00
CA ASN A 159 0.94 -3.70 11.96
C ASN A 159 -0.45 -3.54 12.59
N ASN A 160 -1.11 -2.43 12.25
CA ASN A 160 -2.41 -2.09 12.81
C ASN A 160 -3.49 -3.11 12.40
N ALA A 161 -3.44 -3.66 11.19
CA ALA A 161 -4.41 -4.67 10.75
C ALA A 161 -4.26 -5.98 11.52
N ARG A 162 -3.03 -6.42 11.80
CA ARG A 162 -2.79 -7.56 12.70
C ARG A 162 -3.30 -7.29 14.10
N PHE A 163 -3.03 -6.10 14.65
CA PHE A 163 -3.54 -5.74 15.96
C PHE A 163 -5.07 -5.83 15.98
N VAL A 164 -5.76 -5.15 15.07
CA VAL A 164 -7.24 -5.12 15.00
C VAL A 164 -7.86 -6.51 14.94
N PHE A 165 -7.28 -7.45 14.19
CA PHE A 165 -7.91 -8.75 13.92
C PHE A 165 -7.33 -9.95 14.66
N LEU A 166 -6.11 -9.86 15.18
CA LEU A 166 -5.39 -10.97 15.80
C LEU A 166 -5.05 -10.73 17.27
N SER A 167 -5.06 -9.48 17.75
CA SER A 167 -4.82 -9.18 19.16
C SER A 167 -6.11 -9.31 19.97
N PRO A 168 -6.10 -10.02 21.11
CA PRO A 168 -7.24 -10.04 22.02
C PRO A 168 -7.52 -8.66 22.63
N HIS A 169 -6.51 -7.78 22.71
CA HIS A 169 -6.65 -6.44 23.28
C HIS A 169 -7.28 -5.42 22.32
N ALA A 170 -7.55 -5.80 21.06
CA ALA A 170 -8.08 -4.85 20.08
C ALA A 170 -9.50 -4.36 20.44
N THR A 171 -10.35 -5.25 20.97
CA THR A 171 -11.72 -4.90 21.39
C THR A 171 -11.75 -4.13 22.70
N GLU A 172 -10.71 -4.25 23.52
CA GLU A 172 -10.52 -3.43 24.73
C GLU A 172 -10.02 -2.04 24.34
N PHE A 173 -9.09 -1.94 23.40
CA PHE A 173 -8.48 -0.69 22.98
C PHE A 173 -9.38 0.18 22.11
N PHE A 174 -10.14 -0.42 21.18
CA PHE A 174 -11.07 0.31 20.32
C PHE A 174 -12.50 0.16 20.85
N ARG A 175 -13.07 1.23 21.41
CA ARG A 175 -14.45 1.22 21.95
C ARG A 175 -15.48 0.91 20.86
N HIS A 176 -15.24 1.36 19.62
CA HIS A 176 -16.01 1.02 18.43
C HIS A 176 -15.22 0.11 17.49
N TRP A 177 -14.83 -1.07 17.97
CA TRP A 177 -13.99 -2.00 17.23
C TRP A 177 -14.57 -2.40 15.86
N ASP A 178 -15.89 -2.59 15.75
CA ASP A 178 -16.54 -2.97 14.48
C ASP A 178 -16.30 -1.95 13.36
N GLU A 179 -16.34 -0.65 13.68
CA GLU A 179 -16.08 0.43 12.73
C GLU A 179 -14.62 0.41 12.29
N VAL A 180 -13.69 0.26 13.23
CA VAL A 180 -12.25 0.15 12.97
C VAL A 180 -11.92 -1.08 12.11
N ALA A 181 -12.57 -2.21 12.38
CA ALA A 181 -12.42 -3.43 11.59
C ALA A 181 -12.91 -3.24 10.15
N ASN A 182 -14.06 -2.60 9.97
CA ASN A 182 -14.59 -2.29 8.63
C ASN A 182 -13.67 -1.32 7.85
N ASP A 183 -13.19 -0.25 8.50
CA ASP A 183 -12.24 0.70 7.91
C ASP A 183 -10.95 -0.01 7.48
N THR A 184 -10.42 -0.89 8.34
CA THR A 184 -9.20 -1.65 8.07
C THR A 184 -9.38 -2.58 6.86
N VAL A 185 -10.52 -3.26 6.74
CA VAL A 185 -10.84 -4.11 5.58
C VAL A 185 -10.98 -3.28 4.31
N ALA A 186 -11.65 -2.13 4.37
CA ALA A 186 -11.78 -1.22 3.23
C ALA A 186 -10.40 -0.69 2.77
N MET A 187 -9.52 -0.35 3.71
CA MET A 187 -8.14 0.04 3.46
C MET A 187 -7.36 -1.04 2.72
N LEU A 188 -7.34 -2.27 3.25
CA LEU A 188 -6.64 -3.40 2.65
C LEU A 188 -7.20 -3.78 1.27
N ARG A 189 -8.51 -3.62 1.06
CA ARG A 189 -9.16 -3.85 -0.24
C ARG A 189 -8.70 -2.86 -1.30
N ALA A 190 -8.68 -1.56 -0.98
CA ALA A 190 -8.20 -0.58 -1.94
C ALA A 190 -6.71 -0.79 -2.25
N GLU A 191 -5.92 -1.20 -1.24
CA GLU A 191 -4.51 -1.51 -1.46
C GLU A 191 -4.34 -2.75 -2.36
N ALA A 192 -5.16 -3.78 -2.18
CA ALA A 192 -5.16 -4.96 -3.04
C ALA A 192 -5.54 -4.63 -4.48
N GLY A 193 -6.44 -3.65 -4.67
CA GLY A 193 -6.79 -3.11 -6.00
C GLY A 193 -5.66 -2.34 -6.68
N ARG A 194 -4.70 -1.78 -5.94
CA ARG A 194 -3.56 -1.02 -6.49
C ARG A 194 -2.40 -1.90 -6.95
N ASP A 195 -2.06 -2.95 -6.19
CA ASP A 195 -1.00 -3.90 -6.55
C ASP A 195 -1.45 -5.34 -6.24
N LEU A 196 -2.07 -5.99 -7.23
CA LEU A 196 -2.53 -7.37 -7.18
C LEU A 196 -1.40 -8.40 -6.94
N TYR A 197 -0.13 -7.99 -7.05
CA TYR A 197 1.04 -8.85 -6.90
C TYR A 197 1.93 -8.50 -5.70
N ASP A 198 1.44 -7.66 -4.79
CA ASP A 198 2.12 -7.44 -3.53
C ASP A 198 2.00 -8.67 -2.62
N ARG A 199 2.99 -9.58 -2.73
CA ARG A 199 3.08 -10.78 -1.89
C ARG A 199 2.91 -10.48 -0.41
N ARG A 200 3.43 -9.36 0.11
CA ARG A 200 3.29 -9.04 1.54
C ARG A 200 1.85 -8.74 1.92
N LEU A 201 1.09 -8.11 1.01
CA LEU A 201 -0.33 -7.88 1.21
C LEU A 201 -1.12 -9.19 1.06
N THR A 202 -0.81 -10.00 0.05
CA THR A 202 -1.43 -11.33 -0.12
C THR A 202 -1.20 -12.22 1.10
N ASP A 203 0.03 -12.27 1.62
CA ASP A 203 0.40 -13.04 2.80
C ASP A 203 -0.34 -12.53 4.05
N LEU A 204 -0.45 -11.20 4.22
CA LEU A 204 -1.22 -10.59 5.29
C LEU A 204 -2.71 -10.93 5.18
N ILE A 205 -3.33 -10.77 4.01
CA ILE A 205 -4.74 -11.11 3.80
C ILE A 205 -4.97 -12.60 4.06
N GLY A 206 -4.07 -13.47 3.60
CA GLY A 206 -4.13 -14.92 3.84
C GLY A 206 -4.01 -15.27 5.33
N GLU A 207 -3.10 -14.62 6.05
CA GLU A 207 -2.94 -14.75 7.50
C GLU A 207 -4.22 -14.33 8.22
N LEU A 208 -4.71 -13.10 7.98
CA LEU A 208 -5.91 -12.56 8.61
C LEU A 208 -7.14 -13.42 8.28
N SER A 209 -7.27 -13.88 7.03
CA SER A 209 -8.35 -14.78 6.62
C SER A 209 -8.25 -16.14 7.26
N THR A 210 -7.07 -16.65 7.57
CA THR A 210 -6.94 -17.95 8.24
C THR A 210 -7.25 -17.84 9.72
N ARG A 211 -6.76 -16.78 10.37
CA ARG A 211 -6.74 -16.64 11.83
C ARG A 211 -7.91 -15.85 12.42
N SER A 212 -8.68 -15.13 11.61
CA SER A 212 -9.82 -14.32 12.08
C SER A 212 -11.07 -14.57 11.24
N GLU A 213 -12.08 -15.19 11.86
CA GLU A 213 -13.40 -15.38 11.26
C GLU A 213 -14.08 -14.03 10.95
N GLU A 214 -13.92 -13.09 11.86
CA GLU A 214 -14.39 -11.72 11.75
C GLU A 214 -13.78 -11.00 10.54
N PHE A 215 -12.49 -11.20 10.27
CA PHE A 215 -11.87 -10.70 9.03
C PHE A 215 -12.46 -11.38 7.79
N ARG A 216 -12.56 -12.72 7.77
CA ARG A 216 -13.12 -13.46 6.63
C ARG A 216 -14.50 -12.97 6.24
N ARG A 217 -15.40 -12.79 7.23
CA ARG A 217 -16.77 -12.34 6.99
C ARG A 217 -16.80 -10.95 6.36
N ARG A 218 -16.07 -9.99 6.92
CA ARG A 218 -15.99 -8.61 6.39
C ARG A 218 -15.32 -8.56 5.02
N TRP A 219 -14.25 -9.34 4.84
CA TRP A 219 -13.58 -9.46 3.55
C TRP A 219 -14.54 -10.03 2.50
N ALA A 220 -15.36 -11.03 2.80
CA ALA A 220 -16.32 -11.57 1.83
C ALA A 220 -17.48 -10.59 1.49
N ALA A 221 -17.81 -9.66 2.38
CA ALA A 221 -18.95 -8.74 2.21
C ALA A 221 -18.73 -7.63 1.15
N HIS A 222 -17.51 -7.44 0.65
CA HIS A 222 -17.18 -6.46 -0.41
C HIS A 222 -17.60 -5.00 -0.15
N ASN A 223 -17.81 -4.61 1.11
CA ASN A 223 -18.14 -3.22 1.45
C ASN A 223 -16.89 -2.33 1.30
N VAL A 224 -16.98 -1.32 0.44
CA VAL A 224 -15.91 -0.34 0.19
C VAL A 224 -16.40 1.05 0.60
N ARG A 225 -16.16 1.41 1.85
CA ARG A 225 -16.18 2.81 2.28
C ARG A 225 -14.92 3.09 3.07
N MET A 226 -14.06 3.92 2.51
CA MET A 226 -12.87 4.44 3.17
C MET A 226 -13.23 5.73 3.89
N HIS A 227 -12.96 5.79 5.20
CA HIS A 227 -13.02 7.02 5.96
C HIS A 227 -11.62 7.62 6.02
N THR A 228 -11.43 8.77 5.39
CA THR A 228 -10.15 9.51 5.42
C THR A 228 -10.05 10.42 6.66
N THR A 229 -11.19 10.73 7.26
CA THR A 229 -11.35 11.55 8.46
C THR A 229 -12.42 10.91 9.36
N GLY A 230 -12.42 11.24 10.64
CA GLY A 230 -13.41 10.77 11.60
C GLY A 230 -12.94 10.92 13.03
N VAL A 231 -13.62 10.28 13.97
CA VAL A 231 -13.23 10.23 15.39
C VAL A 231 -12.88 8.79 15.75
N LYS A 232 -11.70 8.57 16.33
CA LYS A 232 -11.36 7.28 16.95
C LYS A 232 -11.66 7.34 18.45
N LEU A 233 -12.54 6.45 18.88
CA LEU A 233 -12.88 6.23 20.28
C LEU A 233 -12.00 5.12 20.82
N LEU A 234 -11.01 5.50 21.62
CA LEU A 234 -10.03 4.59 22.22
C LEU A 234 -10.28 4.43 23.72
N HIS A 235 -9.81 3.33 24.28
CA HIS A 235 -9.60 3.14 25.70
C HIS A 235 -8.13 2.75 25.91
N HIS A 236 -7.32 3.73 26.29
CA HIS A 236 -5.88 3.58 26.47
C HIS A 236 -5.57 3.00 27.87
N PRO A 237 -4.69 1.98 27.98
CA PRO A 237 -4.43 1.31 29.26
C PRO A 237 -3.90 2.22 30.38
N VAL A 238 -3.26 3.35 30.02
CA VAL A 238 -2.67 4.29 30.97
C VAL A 238 -3.58 5.49 31.28
N VAL A 239 -4.32 5.99 30.29
CA VAL A 239 -5.04 7.28 30.41
C VAL A 239 -6.55 7.15 30.19
N GLY A 240 -7.05 5.94 30.00
CA GLY A 240 -8.48 5.66 29.84
C GLY A 240 -9.04 6.13 28.50
N ASP A 241 -10.27 6.60 28.53
CA ASP A 241 -11.04 6.93 27.34
C ASP A 241 -10.52 8.17 26.61
N LEU A 242 -10.38 8.05 25.28
CA LEU A 242 -9.95 9.12 24.39
C LEU A 242 -10.91 9.21 23.19
N ASP A 243 -11.33 10.42 22.88
CA ASP A 243 -12.15 10.79 21.72
C ASP A 243 -11.29 11.64 20.79
N LEU A 244 -10.68 11.02 19.78
CA LEU A 244 -9.67 11.67 18.96
C LEU A 244 -10.10 11.80 17.51
N PRO A 245 -10.51 13.01 17.07
CA PRO A 245 -10.54 13.34 15.66
C PRO A 245 -9.21 13.00 14.98
N PHE A 246 -9.29 12.31 13.84
CA PHE A 246 -8.12 11.93 13.06
C PHE A 246 -8.19 12.47 11.63
N GLU A 247 -7.01 12.78 11.11
CA GLU A 247 -6.81 13.28 9.75
C GLU A 247 -5.72 12.47 9.04
N THR A 248 -5.98 12.12 7.78
CA THR A 248 -5.09 11.31 6.94
C THR A 248 -4.53 12.14 5.79
N PHE A 249 -3.20 12.27 5.72
CA PHE A 249 -2.50 13.02 4.66
C PHE A 249 -1.67 12.08 3.78
N PRO A 250 -1.96 11.94 2.48
CA PRO A 250 -1.15 11.12 1.59
C PRO A 250 0.24 11.76 1.37
N LEU A 251 1.29 10.93 1.33
CA LEU A 251 2.65 11.40 1.03
C LEU A 251 2.96 11.30 -0.47
N PRO A 252 3.59 12.32 -1.08
CA PRO A 252 3.78 12.38 -2.54
C PRO A 252 4.79 11.37 -3.11
N ASP A 253 5.77 10.91 -2.33
CA ASP A 253 6.94 10.15 -2.84
C ASP A 253 6.94 8.65 -2.48
N GLY A 254 5.86 8.14 -1.88
CA GLY A 254 5.76 6.74 -1.49
C GLY A 254 4.44 6.13 -1.94
N PRO A 255 4.42 5.12 -2.84
CA PRO A 255 3.19 4.41 -3.13
C PRO A 255 2.60 3.90 -1.82
N SER A 256 1.38 4.34 -1.54
CA SER A 256 0.57 3.94 -0.39
C SER A 256 1.17 4.26 0.98
N GLN A 257 1.80 5.42 1.15
CA GLN A 257 2.15 5.95 2.48
C GLN A 257 1.29 7.16 2.83
N PHE A 258 0.88 7.24 4.09
CA PHE A 258 0.10 8.36 4.61
C PHE A 258 0.49 8.67 6.05
N LEU A 259 0.47 9.96 6.36
CA LEU A 259 0.57 10.50 7.70
C LEU A 259 -0.83 10.45 8.34
N LEU A 260 -0.94 9.78 9.47
CA LEU A 260 -2.13 9.79 10.31
C LEU A 260 -1.86 10.64 11.54
N THR A 261 -2.75 11.58 11.82
CA THR A 261 -2.65 12.48 12.98
C THR A 261 -3.90 12.35 13.82
N TYR A 262 -3.74 12.43 15.14
CA TYR A 262 -4.83 12.47 16.10
C TYR A 262 -4.80 13.79 16.84
N THR A 263 -5.94 14.45 16.91
CA THR A 263 -6.10 15.72 17.63
C THR A 263 -7.13 15.54 18.73
N ALA A 264 -7.06 16.40 19.75
CA ALA A 264 -8.10 16.54 20.74
C ALA A 264 -8.60 17.98 20.69
N GLU A 265 -9.89 18.17 20.91
CA GLU A 265 -10.45 19.52 21.04
C GLU A 265 -9.77 20.26 22.20
N PRO A 266 -9.47 21.56 22.06
CA PRO A 266 -8.93 22.36 23.16
C PRO A 266 -9.83 22.31 24.41
N ASP A 267 -9.22 22.28 25.59
CA ASP A 267 -9.88 22.22 26.90
C ASP A 267 -10.79 20.99 27.08
N SER A 268 -10.56 19.92 26.30
CA SER A 268 -11.30 18.66 26.41
C SER A 268 -10.62 17.64 27.33
N PRO A 269 -11.38 16.68 27.91
CA PRO A 269 -10.78 15.57 28.66
C PRO A 269 -9.77 14.76 27.84
N SER A 270 -9.96 14.68 26.52
CA SER A 270 -9.01 13.98 25.63
C SER A 270 -7.70 14.75 25.48
N GLN A 271 -7.71 16.08 25.54
CA GLN A 271 -6.49 16.88 25.54
C GLN A 271 -5.71 16.67 26.85
N ASP A 272 -6.40 16.68 27.98
CA ASP A 272 -5.79 16.41 29.29
C ASP A 272 -5.18 15.00 29.34
N ALA A 273 -5.90 13.99 28.85
CA ALA A 273 -5.41 12.63 28.77
C ALA A 273 -4.19 12.48 27.83
N LEU A 274 -4.16 13.19 26.70
CA LEU A 274 -2.97 13.23 25.83
C LEU A 274 -1.77 13.91 26.50
N ASN A 275 -2.00 15.00 27.25
CA ASN A 275 -0.94 15.67 28.02
C ASN A 275 -0.37 14.76 29.12
N LEU A 276 -1.24 14.06 29.84
CA LEU A 276 -0.85 13.05 30.83
C LEU A 276 -0.04 11.93 30.16
N LEU A 277 -0.50 11.42 29.02
CA LEU A 277 0.21 10.39 28.27
C LEU A 277 1.60 10.84 27.80
N ALA A 278 1.72 12.09 27.33
CA ALA A 278 3.01 12.67 26.94
C ALA A 278 3.98 12.74 28.14
N SER A 279 3.49 13.15 29.32
CA SER A 279 4.30 13.20 30.54
C SER A 279 4.73 11.81 31.03
N TRP A 280 3.82 10.83 30.95
CA TRP A 280 4.09 9.45 31.31
C TRP A 280 5.14 8.83 30.38
N ALA A 281 4.97 8.98 29.07
CA ALA A 281 5.88 8.44 28.07
C ALA A 281 7.28 9.07 28.14
N ALA A 282 7.39 10.34 28.57
CA ALA A 282 8.69 10.98 28.80
C ALA A 282 9.42 10.39 30.03
N THR A 283 8.67 9.91 31.02
CA THR A 283 9.22 9.32 32.24
C THR A 283 9.68 7.87 32.00
N ASP A 284 8.90 7.08 31.27
CA ASP A 284 9.18 5.68 30.97
C ASP A 284 10.45 5.51 30.10
N ASP A 285 10.59 6.36 29.06
CA ASP A 285 11.80 6.46 28.23
C ASP A 285 13.05 6.83 29.06
N GLY A 286 12.87 7.62 30.12
CA GLY A 286 13.94 8.01 31.03
C GLY A 286 14.41 6.85 31.91
N ILE A 287 13.50 5.94 32.29
CA ILE A 287 13.77 4.75 33.08
C ILE A 287 14.47 3.68 32.21
N GLU A 288 14.00 3.45 30.97
CA GLU A 288 14.65 2.50 30.06
C GLU A 288 16.07 2.93 29.67
N ARG A 289 16.34 4.23 29.50
CA ARG A 289 17.68 4.76 29.19
C ARG A 289 18.64 4.79 30.38
N SER A 290 18.13 4.68 31.61
CA SER A 290 18.95 4.74 32.83
C SER A 290 19.21 3.37 33.47
N ALA A 291 18.70 2.28 32.89
CA ALA A 291 19.08 0.93 33.29
C ALA A 291 20.58 0.69 33.00
N PRO A 292 21.41 0.29 33.99
CA PRO A 292 22.84 0.10 33.77
C PRO A 292 23.07 -1.09 32.83
N ALA A 293 23.85 -0.87 31.78
CA ALA A 293 24.38 -1.94 30.95
C ALA A 293 25.17 -2.90 31.86
N ASN A 294 24.65 -4.11 32.02
CA ASN A 294 25.29 -5.14 32.83
C ASN A 294 26.58 -5.57 32.11
N ASP A 295 27.70 -4.98 32.53
CA ASP A 295 29.03 -5.23 32.00
C ASP A 295 29.53 -6.58 32.55
N SER A 296 29.16 -7.66 31.87
CA SER A 296 29.73 -8.98 32.11
C SER A 296 31.13 -9.04 31.46
N GLN A 297 32.12 -8.41 32.10
CA GLN A 297 33.52 -8.73 31.85
C GLN A 297 33.81 -10.17 32.30
N PRO A 298 34.37 -11.04 31.46
CA PRO A 298 34.94 -12.29 31.95
C PRO A 298 36.17 -11.97 32.79
N ALA A 299 36.18 -12.45 34.03
CA ALA A 299 37.29 -12.32 34.95
C ALA A 299 38.57 -12.90 34.32
N ASP A 300 39.55 -12.03 34.13
CA ASP A 300 40.94 -12.37 33.89
C ASP A 300 41.51 -12.98 35.18
N SER A 301 41.59 -14.31 35.22
CA SER A 301 42.33 -15.02 36.27
C SER A 301 43.71 -15.35 35.74
N GLY A 302 44.61 -14.37 35.82
CA GLY A 302 46.05 -14.58 35.77
C GLY A 302 46.69 -14.01 37.03
N GLU A 303 47.05 -14.87 37.98
CA GLU A 303 48.25 -14.66 38.82
C GLU A 303 48.73 -15.98 39.47
N THR A 304 49.83 -16.51 38.91
CA THR A 304 50.95 -17.27 39.54
C THR A 304 51.56 -16.54 40.75
N PRO A 305 52.61 -17.02 41.48
CA PRO A 305 53.15 -18.37 41.77
C PRO A 305 53.48 -18.60 43.28
N ASP A 306 53.82 -19.83 43.69
CA ASP A 306 55.02 -20.21 44.48
C ASP A 306 55.16 -21.74 44.54
#